data_AF-X0CI47-F1
#
_entry.id   AF-X0CI47-F1
#
_cell.length_a   1.000
_cell.length_b   1.000
_cell.length_c   1.000
_cell.angle_alpha   90.00
_cell.angle_beta   90.00
_cell.angle_gamma   90.00
#
_symmetry.space_group_name_H-M   'P 1'
#
loop_
_entity.id
_entity.type
_entity.pdbx_description
1 polymer ?
#
loop_
_entity_poly.entity_id
_entity_poly.type
_entity_poly.pdbx_seq_one_letter_code
_entity_poly.pdbx_strand_id
1 'polypeptide(L)'
;MRLFSRVVTAVVLLQQAYAFSPRQVTHFETSPKSRLVTRDDDTTGVIGGTFDQLIDHDNSSLGTFKQRYWYSLNYANGTNPPVVFISPLDAEAEQVKFWLHDDYVIGGMIARRIGAVMLLLEGRYFGQSSPYQQLTTENMKYYTEDQIMRDKIYFAENVKLPFAKNGSARPAKVPWVHTGCSGQGNRVLFTQKQYPGTFWASWASSAPPQAISDYWRYFDAAKAYLPKNCTADVEKVIEHLDNVMLHGSADEIQQIKEDFGAPDLKHNDDFMNLLNYGPQSYQGASLRIHDTWEFCDYVENAVGVIDKSKLPGSGGVGLDKALAGYARWTKEVWIPGKCEERGPWKGMNNTGCFNFGDADSLVYANKTLASSGIAETLQFQWLLCNEPEEYWQTGSPEGTPTLVSRLVNREYFRKTCARYFPPSPSGETYGLAKGKTTESWNAHYGGWSDPSPYVKRTVLVDGLYDPWRAAGFASSQRPGGVLGNSTHIRHFLNPLGNHCTDTFRNAGTIWPEVKAIQEAGIDQIEKWVAEFPKNR
;
A
#
# COMPACT_ATOMS: atom_id res chain seq x y z
N MET A 1 -2.53 56.67 -49.43
CA MET A 1 -2.97 57.71 -48.48
C MET A 1 -3.80 57.02 -47.38
N ARG A 2 -3.30 57.01 -46.14
CA ARG A 2 -3.97 56.62 -44.87
C ARG A 2 -4.41 55.14 -44.74
N LEU A 3 -3.68 54.33 -43.97
CA LEU A 3 -3.86 54.04 -42.52
C LEU A 3 -5.11 53.18 -42.24
N PHE A 4 -4.92 51.97 -41.71
CA PHE A 4 -5.32 51.56 -40.35
C PHE A 4 -5.03 50.06 -40.10
N SER A 5 -4.22 49.80 -39.05
CA SER A 5 -4.35 48.75 -38.01
C SER A 5 -4.41 47.25 -38.40
N ARG A 6 -3.86 46.29 -37.63
CA ARG A 6 -3.10 46.25 -36.38
C ARG A 6 -2.60 44.80 -36.21
N VAL A 7 -1.33 44.67 -35.85
CA VAL A 7 -0.78 43.81 -34.77
C VAL A 7 -1.27 42.35 -34.72
N VAL A 8 -0.42 41.43 -35.20
CA VAL A 8 -0.34 40.04 -34.72
C VAL A 8 0.66 40.04 -33.56
N THR A 9 0.16 39.96 -32.32
CA THR A 9 0.98 39.77 -31.13
C THR A 9 1.34 38.30 -31.02
N ALA A 10 2.64 37.99 -31.08
CA ALA A 10 3.19 36.71 -30.70
C ALA A 10 2.86 36.42 -29.23
N VAL A 11 2.11 35.35 -28.96
CA VAL A 11 1.93 34.82 -27.60
C VAL A 11 3.17 33.98 -27.28
N VAL A 12 4.09 34.59 -26.55
CA VAL A 12 5.21 33.92 -25.90
C VAL A 12 4.64 33.01 -24.80
N LEU A 13 4.73 31.70 -25.01
CA LEU A 13 4.55 30.68 -23.96
C LEU A 13 5.68 30.82 -22.93
N LEU A 14 5.43 31.61 -21.89
CA LEU A 14 6.25 31.60 -20.67
C LEU A 14 5.93 30.34 -19.88
N GLN A 15 6.59 29.23 -20.20
CA GLN A 15 6.86 28.19 -19.22
C GLN A 15 7.87 28.79 -18.22
N GLN A 16 7.38 29.25 -17.06
CA GLN A 16 8.27 29.51 -15.94
C GLN A 16 8.83 28.16 -15.47
N ALA A 17 10.05 27.87 -15.91
CA ALA A 17 10.92 26.90 -15.28
C ALA A 17 11.17 27.37 -13.85
N TYR A 18 10.44 26.82 -12.89
CA TYR A 18 10.87 26.86 -11.50
C TYR A 18 12.14 26.02 -11.40
N ALA A 19 13.29 26.68 -11.51
CA ALA A 19 14.56 26.14 -11.08
C ALA A 19 14.49 25.94 -9.56
N PHE A 20 14.04 24.76 -9.14
CA PHE A 20 14.19 24.31 -7.77
C PHE A 20 15.69 24.13 -7.51
N SER A 21 16.29 25.11 -6.83
CA SER A 21 17.59 24.93 -6.17
C SER A 21 17.40 23.83 -5.11
N PRO A 22 18.05 22.66 -5.22
CA PRO A 22 17.97 21.63 -4.20
C PRO A 22 18.92 22.02 -3.07
N ARG A 23 18.51 22.97 -2.23
CA ARG A 23 19.01 22.97 -0.85
C ARG A 23 18.22 21.88 -0.13
N GLN A 24 18.67 20.63 -0.26
CA GLN A 24 18.35 19.58 0.71
C GLN A 24 18.97 20.02 2.04
N VAL A 25 18.25 20.89 2.76
CA VAL A 25 18.53 21.17 4.16
C VAL A 25 18.23 19.88 4.90
N THR A 26 19.20 19.44 5.71
CA THR A 26 19.11 18.32 6.65
C THR A 26 17.90 18.49 7.57
N HIS A 27 16.73 18.00 7.14
CA HIS A 27 15.54 17.93 7.98
C HIS A 27 15.62 16.68 8.86
N PHE A 28 16.50 16.73 9.85
CA PHE A 28 16.40 15.87 11.03
C PHE A 28 15.65 16.65 12.11
N GLU A 29 14.45 16.15 12.40
CA GLU A 29 13.44 16.66 13.34
C GLU A 29 12.54 17.83 12.90
N THR A 30 11.25 17.60 13.07
CA THR A 30 10.21 18.61 13.19
C THR A 30 9.47 18.37 14.52
N SER A 31 9.01 19.46 15.13
CA SER A 31 8.31 19.49 16.42
C SER A 31 7.33 18.32 16.63
N PRO A 32 7.21 17.77 17.86
CA PRO A 32 6.22 16.74 18.24
C PRO A 32 4.79 17.03 17.76
N LYS A 33 4.45 18.31 17.54
CA LYS A 33 3.16 18.80 17.06
C LYS A 33 2.80 18.44 15.60
N SER A 34 3.69 17.77 14.85
CA SER A 34 3.50 17.54 13.40
C SER A 34 3.47 16.06 12.98
N ARG A 35 3.24 15.13 13.92
CA ARG A 35 3.01 13.71 13.62
C ARG A 35 1.58 13.47 13.15
N LEU A 36 1.40 12.55 12.19
CA LEU A 36 0.09 11.96 11.92
C LEU A 36 -0.24 11.04 13.11
N VAL A 37 -1.00 11.55 14.07
CA VAL A 37 -1.46 10.76 15.22
C VAL A 37 -2.71 10.00 14.79
N THR A 38 -2.75 8.69 15.06
CA THR A 38 -3.99 7.91 15.05
C THR A 38 -4.90 8.51 16.13
N ARG A 39 -5.98 9.19 15.71
CA ARG A 39 -6.97 9.78 16.61
C ARG A 39 -7.64 8.66 17.42
N ASP A 40 -8.06 8.96 18.65
CA ASP A 40 -8.76 8.05 19.58
C ASP A 40 -9.83 7.21 18.88
N ASP A 41 -10.02 5.97 19.36
CA ASP A 41 -10.96 4.93 18.92
C ASP A 41 -12.46 5.30 19.07
N ASP A 42 -12.81 6.58 18.89
CA ASP A 42 -14.20 7.03 18.92
C ASP A 42 -14.94 6.45 17.72
N THR A 43 -15.94 5.63 18.04
CA THR A 43 -16.80 4.98 17.06
C THR A 43 -18.26 5.38 17.26
N THR A 44 -18.50 6.52 17.91
CA THR A 44 -19.84 7.06 18.15
C THR A 44 -20.55 7.28 16.81
N GLY A 45 -21.76 6.75 16.69
CA GLY A 45 -22.57 6.81 15.47
C GLY A 45 -22.24 5.75 14.42
N VAL A 46 -21.20 4.92 14.64
CA VAL A 46 -20.87 3.79 13.75
C VAL A 46 -21.72 2.58 14.12
N ILE A 47 -22.45 2.04 13.14
CA ILE A 47 -23.36 0.91 13.32
C ILE A 47 -22.85 -0.26 12.47
N GLY A 48 -22.68 -1.43 13.11
CA GLY A 48 -22.25 -2.67 12.46
C GLY A 48 -23.43 -3.56 12.03
N GLY A 49 -23.21 -4.38 11.01
CA GLY A 49 -24.16 -5.37 10.51
C GLY A 49 -23.47 -6.52 9.78
N THR A 50 -24.27 -7.53 9.39
CA THR A 50 -23.81 -8.64 8.56
C THR A 50 -24.65 -8.77 7.31
N PHE A 51 -24.03 -9.28 6.25
CA PHE A 51 -24.63 -9.52 4.95
C PHE A 51 -24.29 -10.94 4.49
N ASP A 52 -25.26 -11.64 3.90
CA ASP A 52 -25.05 -12.96 3.32
C ASP A 52 -24.39 -12.81 1.94
N GLN A 53 -23.07 -12.94 1.93
CA GLN A 53 -22.24 -12.83 0.73
C GLN A 53 -22.06 -14.21 0.09
N LEU A 54 -21.99 -14.27 -1.25
CA LEU A 54 -21.70 -15.50 -1.97
C LEU A 54 -20.28 -15.97 -1.68
N ILE A 55 -20.10 -17.26 -1.37
CA ILE A 55 -18.75 -17.85 -1.27
C ILE A 55 -18.04 -17.75 -2.63
N ASP A 56 -18.79 -18.06 -3.69
CA ASP A 56 -18.34 -18.05 -5.06
C ASP A 56 -19.39 -17.37 -5.96
N HIS A 57 -19.02 -16.23 -6.57
CA HIS A 57 -19.87 -15.51 -7.50
C HIS A 57 -20.07 -16.25 -8.84
N ASP A 58 -19.22 -17.23 -9.18
CA ASP A 58 -19.38 -18.10 -10.36
C ASP A 58 -20.28 -19.31 -10.08
N ASN A 59 -20.51 -19.63 -8.80
CA ASN A 59 -21.34 -20.75 -8.38
C ASN A 59 -22.12 -20.46 -7.09
N SER A 60 -23.27 -19.81 -7.23
CA SER A 60 -24.13 -19.47 -6.08
C SER A 60 -24.69 -20.68 -5.31
N SER A 61 -24.68 -21.89 -5.90
CA SER A 61 -25.13 -23.10 -5.21
C SER A 61 -24.21 -23.53 -4.06
N LEU A 62 -22.99 -23.01 -4.03
CA LEU A 62 -22.03 -23.23 -2.94
C LEU A 62 -22.48 -22.57 -1.62
N GLY A 63 -23.43 -21.64 -1.69
CA GLY A 63 -24.00 -20.97 -0.53
C GLY A 63 -23.31 -19.65 -0.19
N THR A 64 -23.55 -19.20 1.04
CA THR A 64 -23.13 -17.87 1.52
C THR A 64 -22.29 -17.95 2.79
N PHE A 65 -21.50 -16.89 3.04
CA PHE A 65 -20.87 -16.62 4.32
C PHE A 65 -21.34 -15.26 4.86
N LYS A 66 -21.17 -15.04 6.17
CA LYS A 66 -21.49 -13.75 6.79
C LYS A 66 -20.33 -12.78 6.58
N GLN A 67 -20.54 -11.77 5.74
CA GLN A 67 -19.62 -10.65 5.57
C GLN A 67 -20.07 -9.49 6.45
N ARG A 68 -19.17 -8.93 7.25
CA ARG A 68 -19.44 -7.79 8.13
C ARG A 68 -19.30 -6.47 7.39
N TYR A 69 -20.10 -5.51 7.78
CA TYR A 69 -20.03 -4.14 7.31
C TYR A 69 -20.36 -3.17 8.45
N TRP A 70 -19.92 -1.93 8.29
CA TRP A 70 -20.22 -0.84 9.19
C TRP A 70 -20.63 0.38 8.38
N TYR A 71 -21.49 1.21 8.95
CA TYR A 71 -21.88 2.48 8.35
C TYR A 71 -22.05 3.57 9.40
N SER A 72 -21.97 4.82 8.96
CA SER A 72 -22.17 6.01 9.79
C SER A 72 -23.10 6.98 9.10
N LEU A 73 -24.06 7.51 9.86
CA LEU A 73 -25.05 8.49 9.40
C LEU A 73 -24.68 9.92 9.79
N ASN A 74 -23.51 10.15 10.39
CA ASN A 74 -23.13 11.45 11.00
C ASN A 74 -23.21 12.63 10.03
N TYR A 75 -23.01 12.39 8.73
CA TYR A 75 -23.11 13.42 7.68
C TYR A 75 -24.27 13.22 6.71
N ALA A 76 -25.10 12.20 6.92
CA ALA A 76 -26.22 11.90 6.03
C ALA A 76 -27.26 13.03 6.08
N ASN A 77 -27.62 13.56 4.92
CA ASN A 77 -28.67 14.59 4.80
C ASN A 77 -29.71 14.19 3.75
N GLY A 78 -30.98 14.49 4.04
CA GLY A 78 -32.12 14.16 3.18
C GLY A 78 -32.60 12.72 3.31
N THR A 79 -33.61 12.37 2.51
CA THR A 79 -34.31 11.08 2.62
C THR A 79 -33.56 9.94 1.94
N ASN A 80 -32.78 10.24 0.90
CA ASN A 80 -31.99 9.29 0.12
C ASN A 80 -30.56 9.85 -0.06
N PRO A 81 -29.76 9.91 1.01
CA PRO A 81 -28.40 10.43 0.94
C PRO A 81 -27.52 9.61 -0.01
N PRO A 82 -26.52 10.22 -0.68
CA PRO A 82 -25.44 9.50 -1.34
C PRO A 82 -24.73 8.52 -0.40
N VAL A 83 -23.99 7.57 -0.96
CA VAL A 83 -23.15 6.65 -0.18
C VAL A 83 -21.68 6.87 -0.54
N VAL A 84 -20.83 7.10 0.45
CA VAL A 84 -19.37 7.01 0.30
C VAL A 84 -18.93 5.65 0.80
N PHE A 85 -18.47 4.82 -0.13
CA PHE A 85 -18.07 3.45 0.10
C PHE A 85 -16.54 3.34 0.14
N ILE A 86 -16.00 3.00 1.31
CA ILE A 86 -14.60 2.64 1.48
C ILE A 86 -14.43 1.21 1.00
N SER A 87 -13.56 1.02 0.00
CA SER A 87 -13.28 -0.29 -0.60
C SER A 87 -12.93 -1.33 0.47
N PRO A 88 -13.21 -2.64 0.23
CA PRO A 88 -13.00 -3.65 1.26
C PRO A 88 -11.58 -3.67 1.81
N LEU A 89 -11.50 -3.80 3.14
CA LEU A 89 -10.26 -3.81 3.89
C LEU A 89 -9.56 -5.15 3.81
N ASP A 90 -8.24 -5.10 3.68
CA ASP A 90 -7.35 -6.24 3.85
C ASP A 90 -6.91 -6.36 5.32
N ALA A 91 -7.86 -6.19 6.24
CA ALA A 91 -7.63 -6.17 7.68
C ALA A 91 -8.92 -6.52 8.43
N GLU A 92 -8.78 -6.86 9.71
CA GLU A 92 -9.91 -6.94 10.65
C GLU A 92 -10.53 -5.55 10.79
N ALA A 93 -11.73 -5.38 10.21
CA ALA A 93 -12.37 -4.08 10.06
C ALA A 93 -12.81 -3.48 11.40
N GLU A 94 -12.99 -4.29 12.45
CA GLU A 94 -13.27 -3.80 13.80
C GLU A 94 -12.16 -2.86 14.32
N GLN A 95 -10.90 -3.08 13.90
CA GLN A 95 -9.74 -2.26 14.32
C GLN A 95 -9.66 -0.91 13.60
N VAL A 96 -10.41 -0.73 12.51
CA VAL A 96 -10.34 0.46 11.64
C VAL A 96 -11.70 1.11 11.41
N LYS A 97 -12.76 0.60 12.05
CA LYS A 97 -14.12 1.16 11.96
C LYS A 97 -14.21 2.61 12.42
N PHE A 98 -13.25 3.09 13.22
CA PHE A 98 -13.12 4.50 13.58
C PHE A 98 -12.92 5.42 12.36
N TRP A 99 -12.52 4.89 11.19
CA TRP A 99 -12.50 5.66 9.93
C TRP A 99 -13.89 6.13 9.48
N LEU A 100 -14.97 5.49 9.96
CA LEU A 100 -16.35 5.90 9.71
C LEU A 100 -16.83 6.98 10.68
N HIS A 101 -16.05 7.29 11.70
CA HIS A 101 -16.33 8.37 12.61
C HIS A 101 -15.72 9.67 12.08
N ASP A 102 -16.58 10.64 11.84
CA ASP A 102 -16.24 11.97 11.32
C ASP A 102 -15.50 11.95 9.96
N ASP A 103 -14.74 13.02 9.69
CA ASP A 103 -13.96 13.25 8.49
C ASP A 103 -12.50 12.79 8.62
N TYR A 104 -12.23 11.73 9.40
CA TYR A 104 -10.87 11.24 9.67
C TYR A 104 -10.11 10.85 8.39
N VAL A 105 -10.76 10.11 7.49
CA VAL A 105 -10.25 9.78 6.16
C VAL A 105 -10.99 10.55 5.06
N ILE A 106 -10.43 10.55 3.84
CA ILE A 106 -10.96 11.25 2.67
C ILE A 106 -12.42 10.91 2.40
N GLY A 107 -12.85 9.66 2.65
CA GLY A 107 -14.24 9.26 2.53
C GLY A 107 -15.18 10.07 3.43
N GLY A 108 -14.75 10.38 4.66
CA GLY A 108 -15.53 11.21 5.58
C GLY A 108 -15.53 12.69 5.21
N MET A 109 -14.40 13.19 4.69
CA MET A 109 -14.32 14.55 4.15
C MET A 109 -15.28 14.73 2.95
N ILE A 110 -15.33 13.75 2.05
CA ILE A 110 -16.29 13.70 0.94
C ILE A 110 -17.72 13.62 1.48
N ALA A 111 -17.99 12.70 2.42
CA ALA A 111 -19.33 12.49 2.96
C ALA A 111 -19.89 13.75 3.64
N ARG A 112 -19.05 14.46 4.39
CA ARG A 112 -19.36 15.77 4.99
C ARG A 112 -19.75 16.80 3.93
N ARG A 113 -19.05 16.83 2.79
CA ARG A 113 -19.29 17.81 1.72
C ARG A 113 -20.61 17.56 1.00
N ILE A 114 -20.90 16.31 0.68
CA ILE A 114 -22.06 15.94 -0.18
C ILE A 114 -23.29 15.46 0.62
N GLY A 115 -23.21 15.41 1.95
CA GLY A 115 -24.30 14.95 2.81
C GLY A 115 -24.54 13.43 2.75
N ALA A 116 -23.48 12.62 2.69
CA ALA A 116 -23.56 11.17 2.45
C ALA A 116 -23.55 10.31 3.73
N VAL A 117 -24.00 9.08 3.56
CA VAL A 117 -23.69 7.96 4.46
C VAL A 117 -22.29 7.45 4.17
N MET A 118 -21.49 7.17 5.20
CA MET A 118 -20.24 6.44 5.03
C MET A 118 -20.48 4.95 5.24
N LEU A 119 -19.85 4.11 4.42
CA LEU A 119 -19.97 2.66 4.50
C LEU A 119 -18.61 1.99 4.29
N LEU A 120 -18.34 0.96 5.10
CA LEU A 120 -17.17 0.11 5.06
C LEU A 120 -17.59 -1.35 5.00
N LEU A 121 -17.01 -2.12 4.09
CA LEU A 121 -17.20 -3.57 3.99
C LEU A 121 -15.90 -4.27 4.41
N GLU A 122 -15.98 -5.29 5.27
CA GLU A 122 -14.80 -6.11 5.56
C GLU A 122 -14.48 -7.04 4.39
N GLY A 123 -13.21 -7.15 4.02
CA GLY A 123 -12.77 -8.04 2.95
C GLY A 123 -13.06 -9.50 3.28
N ARG A 124 -13.41 -10.30 2.27
CA ARG A 124 -13.46 -11.76 2.41
C ARG A 124 -12.11 -12.27 2.93
N TYR A 125 -12.13 -13.27 3.81
CA TYR A 125 -10.96 -13.86 4.48
C TYR A 125 -10.25 -12.94 5.48
N PHE A 126 -10.88 -11.86 5.93
CA PHE A 126 -10.39 -11.06 7.04
C PHE A 126 -11.38 -11.03 8.19
N GLY A 127 -10.82 -10.90 9.40
CA GLY A 127 -11.60 -10.85 10.63
C GLY A 127 -12.60 -12.00 10.74
N GLN A 128 -13.87 -11.67 10.93
CA GLN A 128 -14.96 -12.65 10.98
C GLN A 128 -15.69 -12.81 9.62
N SER A 129 -15.22 -12.14 8.57
CA SER A 129 -15.78 -12.21 7.21
C SER A 129 -15.09 -13.26 6.36
N SER A 130 -15.17 -14.53 6.75
CA SER A 130 -14.52 -15.62 6.00
C SER A 130 -15.46 -16.80 5.72
N PRO A 131 -15.47 -17.34 4.49
CA PRO A 131 -16.13 -18.61 4.21
C PRO A 131 -15.43 -19.81 4.87
N TYR A 132 -14.12 -19.72 5.16
CA TYR A 132 -13.32 -20.80 5.74
C TYR A 132 -12.38 -20.30 6.84
N GLN A 133 -12.27 -21.07 7.92
CA GLN A 133 -11.40 -20.72 9.06
C GLN A 133 -9.94 -21.15 8.86
N GLN A 134 -9.71 -22.14 7.99
CA GLN A 134 -8.39 -22.65 7.68
C GLN A 134 -7.99 -22.20 6.26
N LEU A 135 -6.88 -21.50 6.16
CA LEU A 135 -6.33 -20.89 4.95
C LEU A 135 -5.44 -21.90 4.19
N THR A 136 -6.02 -23.02 3.80
CA THR A 136 -5.38 -23.99 2.92
C THR A 136 -5.53 -23.58 1.45
N THR A 137 -4.69 -24.12 0.56
CA THR A 137 -4.79 -23.89 -0.89
C THR A 137 -6.19 -24.15 -1.44
N GLU A 138 -6.85 -25.22 -0.99
CA GLU A 138 -8.23 -25.54 -1.37
C GLU A 138 -9.22 -24.46 -0.95
N ASN A 139 -9.09 -23.95 0.28
CA ASN A 139 -10.02 -23.00 0.86
C ASN A 139 -9.77 -21.58 0.36
N MET A 140 -8.54 -21.23 -0.02
CA MET A 140 -8.18 -19.89 -0.49
C MET A 140 -8.45 -19.66 -1.98
N LYS A 141 -8.86 -20.68 -2.75
CA LYS A 141 -9.17 -20.51 -4.18
C LYS A 141 -10.27 -19.48 -4.48
N TYR A 142 -11.13 -19.17 -3.51
CA TYR A 142 -12.13 -18.10 -3.64
C TYR A 142 -11.63 -16.72 -3.17
N TYR A 143 -10.40 -16.62 -2.65
CA TYR A 143 -9.76 -15.35 -2.36
C TYR A 143 -9.04 -14.84 -3.62
N THR A 144 -9.80 -14.13 -4.46
CA THR A 144 -9.32 -13.54 -5.71
C THR A 144 -9.78 -12.08 -5.79
N GLU A 145 -9.02 -11.22 -6.47
CA GLU A 145 -9.43 -9.81 -6.65
C GLU A 145 -10.78 -9.71 -7.38
N ASP A 146 -11.04 -10.61 -8.32
CA ASP A 146 -12.31 -10.67 -9.03
C ASP A 146 -13.50 -10.94 -8.11
N GLN A 147 -13.39 -11.94 -7.22
CA GLN A 147 -14.41 -12.22 -6.22
C GLN A 147 -14.58 -11.06 -5.23
N ILE A 148 -13.49 -10.40 -4.82
CA ILE A 148 -13.53 -9.22 -3.93
C ILE A 148 -14.25 -8.03 -4.60
N MET A 149 -14.05 -7.83 -5.91
CA MET A 149 -14.79 -6.80 -6.65
C MET A 149 -16.26 -7.16 -6.81
N ARG A 150 -16.59 -8.42 -7.08
CA ARG A 150 -17.98 -8.88 -7.17
C ARG A 150 -18.69 -8.83 -5.82
N ASP A 151 -17.98 -9.04 -4.71
CA ASP A 151 -18.52 -8.89 -3.36
C ASP A 151 -19.12 -7.52 -3.12
N LYS A 152 -18.36 -6.45 -3.41
CA LYS A 152 -18.84 -5.08 -3.18
C LYS A 152 -19.98 -4.68 -4.11
N ILE A 153 -20.02 -5.20 -5.34
CA ILE A 153 -21.12 -4.95 -6.28
C ILE A 153 -22.39 -5.67 -5.79
N TYR A 154 -22.26 -6.96 -5.50
CA TYR A 154 -23.36 -7.75 -4.98
C TYR A 154 -23.89 -7.19 -3.66
N PHE A 155 -22.99 -6.76 -2.77
CA PHE A 155 -23.35 -6.03 -1.55
C PHE A 155 -24.14 -4.77 -1.88
N ALA A 156 -23.62 -3.87 -2.73
CA ALA A 156 -24.26 -2.59 -3.05
C ALA A 156 -25.68 -2.76 -3.63
N GLU A 157 -25.90 -3.79 -4.44
CA GLU A 157 -27.21 -4.04 -5.06
C GLU A 157 -28.21 -4.74 -4.13
N ASN A 158 -27.73 -5.56 -3.19
CA ASN A 158 -28.57 -6.49 -2.43
C ASN A 158 -28.68 -6.21 -0.93
N VAL A 159 -27.77 -5.41 -0.36
CA VAL A 159 -27.79 -5.14 1.08
C VAL A 159 -29.08 -4.44 1.50
N LYS A 160 -29.67 -4.90 2.60
CA LYS A 160 -30.82 -4.26 3.25
C LYS A 160 -30.32 -3.40 4.40
N LEU A 161 -29.94 -2.15 4.09
CA LEU A 161 -29.47 -1.22 5.10
C LEU A 161 -30.64 -0.69 5.94
N PRO A 162 -30.57 -0.71 7.28
CA PRO A 162 -31.69 -0.30 8.14
C PRO A 162 -32.20 1.12 7.88
N PHE A 163 -31.31 2.04 7.47
CA PHE A 163 -31.68 3.42 7.14
C PHE A 163 -32.33 3.57 5.74
N ALA A 164 -32.18 2.57 4.86
CA ALA A 164 -32.59 2.64 3.45
C ALA A 164 -33.84 1.79 3.18
N LYS A 165 -35.02 2.37 3.40
CA LYS A 165 -36.29 1.67 3.15
C LYS A 165 -36.45 1.34 1.67
N ASN A 166 -36.97 0.15 1.36
CA ASN A 166 -37.28 -0.31 0.00
C ASN A 166 -36.09 -0.20 -0.99
N GLY A 167 -34.86 -0.34 -0.51
CA GLY A 167 -33.66 -0.25 -1.35
C GLY A 167 -33.37 1.16 -1.85
N SER A 168 -33.79 2.19 -1.11
CA SER A 168 -33.59 3.60 -1.51
C SER A 168 -32.13 4.03 -1.62
N ALA A 169 -31.20 3.29 -1.00
CA ALA A 169 -29.76 3.52 -1.08
C ALA A 169 -29.06 2.70 -2.18
N ARG A 170 -29.79 2.02 -3.08
CA ARG A 170 -29.15 1.26 -4.18
C ARG A 170 -28.40 2.18 -5.16
N PRO A 171 -27.34 1.68 -5.83
CA PRO A 171 -26.59 2.42 -6.87
C PRO A 171 -27.43 3.01 -8.01
N ALA A 172 -28.59 2.42 -8.30
CA ALA A 172 -29.54 2.95 -9.29
C ALA A 172 -30.37 4.15 -8.78
N LYS A 173 -30.38 4.41 -7.46
CA LYS A 173 -31.25 5.43 -6.82
C LYS A 173 -30.46 6.59 -6.22
N VAL A 174 -29.24 6.33 -5.74
CA VAL A 174 -28.35 7.35 -5.18
C VAL A 174 -26.94 7.16 -5.72
N PRO A 175 -26.14 8.23 -5.83
CA PRO A 175 -24.75 8.11 -6.23
C PRO A 175 -23.95 7.40 -5.14
N TRP A 176 -23.21 6.36 -5.54
CA TRP A 176 -22.17 5.74 -4.72
C TRP A 176 -20.80 6.28 -5.12
N VAL A 177 -20.02 6.76 -4.15
CA VAL A 177 -18.64 7.21 -4.32
C VAL A 177 -17.71 6.13 -3.78
N HIS A 178 -16.84 5.58 -4.62
CA HIS A 178 -15.89 4.53 -4.23
C HIS A 178 -14.55 5.12 -3.86
N THR A 179 -14.08 4.93 -2.64
CA THR A 179 -12.78 5.43 -2.18
C THR A 179 -11.86 4.28 -1.78
N GLY A 180 -10.57 4.41 -2.05
CA GLY A 180 -9.57 3.45 -1.60
C GLY A 180 -8.15 3.96 -1.75
N CYS A 181 -7.25 3.43 -0.92
CA CYS A 181 -5.81 3.64 -1.06
C CYS A 181 -5.04 2.32 -1.27
N SER A 182 -3.92 2.34 -1.99
CA SER A 182 -3.05 1.16 -2.16
C SER A 182 -3.80 0.03 -2.89
N GLY A 183 -3.77 -1.21 -2.39
CA GLY A 183 -4.59 -2.32 -2.89
C GLY A 183 -6.09 -1.97 -3.02
N GLN A 184 -6.63 -1.15 -2.11
CA GLN A 184 -8.00 -0.63 -2.26
C GLN A 184 -8.15 0.35 -3.42
N GLY A 185 -7.11 1.16 -3.68
CA GLY A 185 -7.04 2.03 -4.85
C GLY A 185 -7.02 1.21 -6.14
N ASN A 186 -6.27 0.11 -6.19
CA ASN A 186 -6.33 -0.86 -7.28
C ASN A 186 -7.75 -1.39 -7.47
N ARG A 187 -8.42 -1.80 -6.39
CA ARG A 187 -9.81 -2.27 -6.43
C ARG A 187 -10.79 -1.20 -6.92
N VAL A 188 -10.52 0.08 -6.74
CA VAL A 188 -11.28 1.18 -7.37
C VAL A 188 -11.09 1.14 -8.88
N LEU A 189 -9.85 1.12 -9.36
CA LEU A 189 -9.52 1.12 -10.79
C LEU A 189 -10.01 -0.14 -11.50
N PHE A 190 -9.80 -1.30 -10.89
CA PHE A 190 -10.18 -2.59 -11.46
C PHE A 190 -11.70 -2.71 -11.58
N THR A 191 -12.45 -2.15 -10.64
CA THR A 191 -13.92 -2.12 -10.72
C THR A 191 -14.42 -1.20 -11.81
N GLN A 192 -13.82 -0.02 -12.00
CA GLN A 192 -14.13 0.83 -13.15
C GLN A 192 -13.90 0.09 -14.48
N LYS A 193 -12.88 -0.78 -14.54
CA LYS A 193 -12.58 -1.57 -15.74
C LYS A 193 -13.51 -2.76 -15.95
N GLN A 194 -13.60 -3.64 -14.97
CA GLN A 194 -14.29 -4.93 -15.11
C GLN A 194 -15.80 -4.82 -14.89
N TYR A 195 -16.21 -3.90 -14.02
CA TYR A 195 -17.58 -3.82 -13.52
C TYR A 195 -18.10 -2.38 -13.45
N PRO A 196 -18.11 -1.65 -14.58
CA PRO A 196 -18.56 -0.26 -14.59
C PRO A 196 -20.05 -0.17 -14.26
N GLY A 197 -20.44 0.93 -13.60
CA GLY A 197 -21.85 1.32 -13.46
C GLY A 197 -22.38 1.38 -12.03
N THR A 198 -21.84 0.56 -11.12
CA THR A 198 -22.21 0.55 -9.69
C THR A 198 -21.77 1.83 -8.99
N PHE A 199 -20.50 2.22 -9.15
CA PHE A 199 -19.96 3.42 -8.52
C PHE A 199 -20.01 4.59 -9.49
N TRP A 200 -20.57 5.71 -9.04
CA TRP A 200 -20.78 6.90 -9.86
C TRP A 200 -19.53 7.76 -9.99
N ALA A 201 -18.85 7.99 -8.86
CA ALA A 201 -17.57 8.71 -8.78
C ALA A 201 -16.60 7.90 -7.92
N SER A 202 -15.30 8.19 -8.04
CA SER A 202 -14.28 7.42 -7.33
C SER A 202 -13.05 8.23 -6.92
N TRP A 203 -12.39 7.78 -5.86
CA TRP A 203 -11.09 8.29 -5.38
C TRP A 203 -10.13 7.10 -5.23
N ALA A 204 -9.07 7.07 -6.02
CA ALA A 204 -8.00 6.10 -5.90
C ALA A 204 -6.71 6.80 -5.50
N SER A 205 -6.28 6.59 -4.27
CA SER A 205 -5.00 7.10 -3.76
C SER A 205 -3.92 6.02 -3.88
N SER A 206 -2.72 6.41 -4.29
CA SER A 206 -1.51 5.57 -4.23
C SER A 206 -1.72 4.18 -4.81
N ALA A 207 -2.46 4.10 -5.93
CA ALA A 207 -2.88 2.85 -6.53
C ALA A 207 -1.79 2.37 -7.51
N PRO A 208 -1.19 1.18 -7.29
CA PRO A 208 -0.24 0.60 -8.23
C PRO A 208 -0.94 -0.44 -9.13
N PRO A 209 -1.59 -0.07 -10.25
CA PRO A 209 -2.30 -1.05 -11.08
C PRO A 209 -1.35 -1.94 -11.89
N GLN A 210 -0.08 -1.55 -12.07
CA GLN A 210 0.91 -2.31 -12.82
C GLN A 210 1.61 -3.32 -11.92
N ALA A 211 1.27 -4.61 -12.05
CA ALA A 211 2.03 -5.70 -11.45
C ALA A 211 3.45 -5.74 -12.00
N ILE A 212 4.43 -5.80 -11.10
CA ILE A 212 5.86 -5.85 -11.41
C ILE A 212 6.47 -6.93 -10.53
N SER A 213 7.02 -7.97 -11.15
CA SER A 213 7.51 -9.13 -10.42
C SER A 213 8.78 -8.84 -9.63
N ASP A 214 9.76 -8.19 -10.26
CA ASP A 214 11.01 -7.73 -9.66
C ASP A 214 10.91 -6.23 -9.31
N TYR A 215 10.16 -5.92 -8.26
CA TYR A 215 9.82 -4.54 -7.93
C TYR A 215 10.93 -3.78 -7.17
N TRP A 216 12.16 -3.83 -7.67
CA TRP A 216 13.32 -3.18 -7.05
C TRP A 216 13.22 -1.64 -6.99
N ARG A 217 12.46 -1.05 -7.92
CA ARG A 217 12.22 0.40 -7.95
C ARG A 217 11.29 0.92 -6.87
N TYR A 218 10.68 0.02 -6.10
CA TYR A 218 10.11 0.35 -4.81
C TYR A 218 11.07 1.22 -3.95
N PHE A 219 12.38 0.94 -4.02
CA PHE A 219 13.40 1.64 -3.25
C PHE A 219 13.94 2.92 -3.92
N ASP A 220 13.53 3.26 -5.15
CA ASP A 220 13.93 4.53 -5.79
C ASP A 220 13.37 5.72 -4.99
N ALA A 221 12.14 5.62 -4.48
CA ALA A 221 11.56 6.65 -3.63
C ALA A 221 12.23 6.72 -2.25
N ALA A 222 12.67 5.59 -1.68
CA ALA A 222 13.49 5.59 -0.47
C ALA A 222 14.81 6.35 -0.66
N LYS A 223 15.55 6.06 -1.75
CA LYS A 223 16.80 6.76 -2.10
C LYS A 223 16.62 8.27 -2.31
N ALA A 224 15.45 8.66 -2.82
CA ALA A 224 15.11 10.06 -3.03
C ALA A 224 14.74 10.78 -1.73
N TYR A 225 14.04 10.09 -0.83
CA TYR A 225 13.45 10.67 0.38
C TYR A 225 14.36 10.62 1.60
N LEU A 226 15.09 9.53 1.81
CA LEU A 226 15.94 9.33 2.98
C LEU A 226 17.18 10.25 2.96
N PRO A 227 17.79 10.51 4.13
CA PRO A 227 19.02 11.29 4.23
C PRO A 227 20.13 10.72 3.35
N LYS A 228 20.83 11.60 2.61
CA LYS A 228 21.83 11.17 1.61
C LYS A 228 22.99 10.40 2.20
N ASN A 229 23.38 10.74 3.42
CA ASN A 229 24.38 10.01 4.17
C ASN A 229 23.92 8.57 4.45
N CYS A 230 22.73 8.42 5.04
CA CYS A 230 22.12 7.11 5.33
C CYS A 230 22.01 6.24 4.09
N THR A 231 21.48 6.76 2.98
CA THR A 231 21.35 5.97 1.74
C THR A 231 22.71 5.56 1.18
N ALA A 232 23.71 6.44 1.21
CA ALA A 232 25.04 6.15 0.68
C ALA A 232 25.76 5.07 1.49
N ASP A 233 25.56 5.05 2.82
CA ASP A 233 26.17 4.06 3.69
C ASP A 233 25.42 2.73 3.69
N VAL A 234 24.09 2.74 3.62
CA VAL A 234 23.31 1.50 3.41
C VAL A 234 23.71 0.83 2.10
N GLU A 235 23.90 1.58 1.00
CA GLU A 235 24.38 1.01 -0.27
C GLU A 235 25.74 0.33 -0.12
N LYS A 236 26.69 0.93 0.61
CA LYS A 236 28.00 0.31 0.88
C LYS A 236 27.87 -0.96 1.71
N VAL A 237 27.04 -0.93 2.75
CA VAL A 237 26.83 -2.08 3.64
C VAL A 237 26.21 -3.24 2.88
N ILE A 238 25.16 -3.00 2.11
CA ILE A 238 24.49 -4.06 1.33
C ILE A 238 25.42 -4.62 0.26
N GLU A 239 26.18 -3.79 -0.45
CA GLU A 239 27.15 -4.26 -1.44
C GLU A 239 28.25 -5.14 -0.80
N HIS A 240 28.76 -4.73 0.37
CA HIS A 240 29.73 -5.51 1.12
C HIS A 240 29.14 -6.86 1.58
N LEU A 241 27.93 -6.84 2.15
CA LEU A 241 27.26 -8.04 2.63
C LEU A 241 26.91 -9.00 1.50
N ASP A 242 26.43 -8.51 0.35
CA ASP A 242 26.18 -9.34 -0.83
C ASP A 242 27.47 -10.06 -1.26
N ASN A 243 28.60 -9.35 -1.32
CA ASN A 243 29.89 -9.95 -1.66
C ASN A 243 30.34 -11.02 -0.65
N VAL A 244 30.22 -10.76 0.66
CA VAL A 244 30.55 -11.76 1.69
C VAL A 244 29.62 -12.97 1.61
N MET A 245 28.32 -12.76 1.43
CA MET A 245 27.33 -13.85 1.36
C MET A 245 27.47 -14.74 0.12
N LEU A 246 28.07 -14.22 -0.96
CA LEU A 246 28.31 -14.96 -2.21
C LEU A 246 29.71 -15.58 -2.30
N HIS A 247 30.72 -14.95 -1.69
CA HIS A 247 32.13 -15.28 -1.95
C HIS A 247 32.98 -15.46 -0.70
N GLY A 248 32.46 -15.11 0.48
CA GLY A 248 33.15 -15.28 1.75
C GLY A 248 33.28 -16.74 2.16
N SER A 249 34.23 -16.99 3.07
CA SER A 249 34.36 -18.27 3.76
C SER A 249 33.18 -18.52 4.70
N ALA A 250 32.98 -19.78 5.09
CA ALA A 250 31.94 -20.16 6.06
C ALA A 250 32.09 -19.41 7.39
N ASP A 251 33.33 -19.22 7.86
CA ASP A 251 33.64 -18.51 9.10
C ASP A 251 33.32 -17.01 8.99
N GLU A 252 33.64 -16.36 7.86
CA GLU A 252 33.30 -14.95 7.61
C GLU A 252 31.78 -14.73 7.56
N ILE A 253 31.05 -15.61 6.85
CA ILE A 253 29.59 -15.55 6.77
C ILE A 253 28.98 -15.73 8.16
N GLN A 254 29.46 -16.71 8.93
CA GLN A 254 28.96 -16.99 10.26
C GLN A 254 29.24 -15.83 11.22
N GLN A 255 30.45 -15.25 11.17
CA GLN A 255 30.79 -14.08 11.99
C GLN A 255 29.88 -12.88 11.68
N ILE A 256 29.59 -12.60 10.41
CA ILE A 256 28.65 -11.53 10.04
C ILE A 256 27.25 -11.82 10.60
N LYS A 257 26.75 -13.06 10.48
CA LYS A 257 25.44 -13.42 11.03
C LYS A 257 25.40 -13.28 12.56
N GLU A 258 26.48 -13.64 13.26
CA GLU A 258 26.64 -13.44 14.71
C GLU A 258 26.63 -11.95 15.08
N ASP A 259 27.39 -11.13 14.34
CA ASP A 259 27.49 -9.69 14.57
C ASP A 259 26.13 -9.00 14.44
N PHE A 260 25.30 -9.45 13.50
CA PHE A 260 23.95 -8.96 13.27
C PHE A 260 22.87 -9.62 14.15
N GLY A 261 23.23 -10.62 14.98
CA GLY A 261 22.33 -11.28 15.91
C GLY A 261 21.44 -12.37 15.30
N ALA A 262 21.81 -12.93 14.15
CA ALA A 262 21.07 -13.96 13.44
C ALA A 262 21.90 -15.22 13.09
N PRO A 263 22.70 -15.78 14.04
CA PRO A 263 23.59 -16.91 13.76
C PRO A 263 22.87 -18.19 13.32
N ASP A 264 21.59 -18.35 13.69
CA ASP A 264 20.81 -19.56 13.41
C ASP A 264 20.19 -19.57 12.00
N LEU A 265 20.27 -18.46 11.25
CA LEU A 265 19.75 -18.40 9.88
C LEU A 265 20.73 -19.10 8.92
N LYS A 266 20.38 -20.33 8.50
CA LYS A 266 21.20 -21.15 7.60
C LYS A 266 21.37 -20.51 6.22
N HIS A 267 20.29 -20.00 5.65
CA HIS A 267 20.29 -19.48 4.28
C HIS A 267 20.73 -18.02 4.25
N ASN A 268 21.67 -17.70 3.36
CA ASN A 268 22.20 -16.34 3.25
C ASN A 268 21.14 -15.35 2.74
N ASP A 269 20.24 -15.80 1.86
CA ASP A 269 19.14 -14.99 1.34
C ASP A 269 18.08 -14.66 2.41
N ASP A 270 17.83 -15.55 3.37
CA ASP A 270 17.01 -15.26 4.57
C ASP A 270 17.66 -14.22 5.48
N PHE A 271 18.97 -14.37 5.74
CA PHE A 271 19.71 -13.38 6.50
C PHE A 271 19.64 -12.00 5.83
N MET A 272 19.84 -11.94 4.52
CA MET A 272 19.75 -10.68 3.79
C MET A 272 18.30 -10.14 3.74
N ASN A 273 17.28 -11.00 3.67
CA ASN A 273 15.88 -10.56 3.73
C ASN A 273 15.49 -10.00 5.10
N LEU A 274 16.07 -10.51 6.19
CA LEU A 274 15.90 -9.93 7.54
C LEU A 274 16.31 -8.46 7.55
N LEU A 275 17.37 -8.09 6.83
CA LEU A 275 17.89 -6.72 6.80
C LEU A 275 16.96 -5.75 6.08
N ASN A 276 16.13 -6.22 5.14
CA ASN A 276 15.29 -5.37 4.29
C ASN A 276 14.34 -4.45 5.06
N TYR A 277 13.95 -4.79 6.30
CA TYR A 277 13.03 -3.98 7.09
C TYR A 277 13.50 -2.54 7.29
N GLY A 278 14.81 -2.31 7.49
CA GLY A 278 15.37 -0.97 7.68
C GLY A 278 15.01 -0.04 6.52
N PRO A 279 15.47 -0.33 5.29
CA PRO A 279 15.08 0.39 4.08
C PRO A 279 13.58 0.39 3.82
N GLN A 280 12.88 -0.71 4.05
CA GLN A 280 11.45 -0.86 3.75
C GLN A 280 10.55 -0.01 4.66
N SER A 281 10.99 0.25 5.90
CA SER A 281 10.25 1.05 6.88
C SER A 281 9.87 2.44 6.35
N TYR A 282 10.59 2.96 5.34
CA TYR A 282 10.37 4.28 4.76
C TYR A 282 8.96 4.48 4.18
N GLN A 283 8.25 3.42 3.77
CA GLN A 283 6.87 3.55 3.31
C GLN A 283 6.01 4.26 4.37
N GLY A 284 6.31 4.05 5.65
CA GLY A 284 5.66 4.70 6.77
C GLY A 284 6.23 6.08 7.14
N ALA A 285 7.21 6.61 6.41
CA ALA A 285 7.89 7.84 6.82
C ALA A 285 6.99 9.09 6.76
N SER A 286 5.92 9.11 5.95
CA SER A 286 4.89 10.19 6.00
C SER A 286 4.07 10.16 7.28
N LEU A 287 3.81 8.97 7.83
CA LEU A 287 3.24 8.80 9.17
C LEU A 287 4.23 9.20 10.27
N ARG A 288 5.48 9.52 9.87
CA ARG A 288 6.61 9.82 10.76
C ARG A 288 6.83 8.70 11.77
N ILE A 289 6.74 7.46 11.27
CA ILE A 289 7.09 6.27 12.03
C ILE A 289 8.54 6.43 12.49
N HIS A 290 8.77 6.13 13.77
CA HIS A 290 10.04 6.30 14.46
C HIS A 290 11.15 5.47 13.82
N ASP A 291 10.80 4.25 13.42
CA ASP A 291 11.71 3.20 12.95
C ASP A 291 12.61 3.63 11.79
N THR A 292 12.11 4.42 10.83
CA THR A 292 12.89 4.83 9.65
C THR A 292 14.03 5.78 10.00
N TRP A 293 13.77 6.75 10.87
CA TRP A 293 14.78 7.74 11.26
C TRP A 293 15.75 7.13 12.27
N GLU A 294 15.23 6.33 13.20
CA GLU A 294 16.05 5.55 14.12
C GLU A 294 17.00 4.62 13.37
N PHE A 295 16.54 3.89 12.35
CA PHE A 295 17.41 3.09 11.49
C PHE A 295 18.58 3.91 10.91
N CYS A 296 18.29 5.08 10.33
CA CYS A 296 19.34 5.95 9.81
C CYS A 296 20.28 6.47 10.89
N ASP A 297 19.78 6.82 12.08
CA ASP A 297 20.62 7.28 13.20
C ASP A 297 21.58 6.17 13.66
N TYR A 298 21.16 4.91 13.61
CA TYR A 298 22.06 3.79 13.90
C TYR A 298 23.12 3.61 12.82
N VAL A 299 22.74 3.55 11.54
CA VAL A 299 23.67 3.42 10.41
C VAL A 299 24.71 4.55 10.44
N GLU A 300 24.25 5.78 10.67
CA GLU A 300 25.10 6.97 10.72
C GLU A 300 25.85 7.13 12.05
N ASN A 301 25.72 6.19 12.98
CA ASN A 301 26.32 6.24 14.32
C ASN A 301 25.99 7.55 15.06
N ALA A 302 24.78 8.05 14.86
CA ALA A 302 24.25 9.31 15.35
C ALA A 302 23.19 9.15 16.46
N VAL A 303 22.93 7.93 16.94
CA VAL A 303 22.00 7.68 18.06
C VAL A 303 22.38 8.54 19.28
N GLY A 304 21.43 9.36 19.74
CA GLY A 304 21.63 10.25 20.89
C GLY A 304 22.46 11.51 20.60
N VAL A 305 22.83 11.78 19.34
CA VAL A 305 23.55 13.00 18.96
C VAL A 305 22.57 14.17 18.85
N ILE A 306 22.61 15.06 19.84
CA ILE A 306 21.75 16.25 19.90
C ILE A 306 22.38 17.44 19.14
N ASP A 307 23.72 17.49 19.09
CA ASP A 307 24.45 18.56 18.41
C ASP A 307 24.52 18.27 16.89
N LYS A 308 23.67 18.96 16.13
CA LYS A 308 23.57 18.81 14.66
C LYS A 308 24.89 19.07 13.92
N SER A 309 25.83 19.82 14.50
CA SER A 309 27.15 20.05 13.88
C SER A 309 28.03 18.80 13.86
N LYS A 310 27.68 17.78 14.66
CA LYS A 310 28.38 16.49 14.74
C LYS A 310 27.77 15.42 13.84
N LEU A 311 26.68 15.73 13.14
CA LEU A 311 26.06 14.77 12.21
C LEU A 311 26.96 14.57 10.99
N PRO A 312 27.04 13.34 10.46
CA PRO A 312 27.81 13.06 9.25
C PRO A 312 27.32 13.91 8.07
N GLY A 313 28.25 14.32 7.22
CA GLY A 313 27.92 14.95 5.93
C GLY A 313 27.32 13.94 4.95
N SER A 314 26.91 14.38 3.77
CA SER A 314 26.22 13.55 2.76
C SER A 314 26.99 12.30 2.29
N GLY A 315 28.28 12.18 2.60
CA GLY A 315 29.10 11.00 2.30
C GLY A 315 28.99 9.87 3.32
N GLY A 316 28.29 10.08 4.44
CA GLY A 316 28.13 9.10 5.51
C GLY A 316 29.33 9.03 6.45
N VAL A 317 29.30 8.02 7.31
CA VAL A 317 30.38 7.59 8.21
C VAL A 317 31.32 6.56 7.58
N GLY A 318 30.95 5.98 6.43
CA GLY A 318 31.74 4.98 5.71
C GLY A 318 31.43 3.54 6.16
N LEU A 319 31.92 2.56 5.39
CA LEU A 319 31.52 1.15 5.49
C LEU A 319 31.66 0.59 6.90
N ASP A 320 32.84 0.67 7.53
CA ASP A 320 33.10 0.00 8.81
C ASP A 320 32.14 0.47 9.92
N LYS A 321 31.93 1.79 10.00
CA LYS A 321 31.01 2.39 10.98
C LYS A 321 29.56 2.07 10.63
N ALA A 322 29.18 2.19 9.36
CA ALA A 322 27.83 1.89 8.90
C ALA A 322 27.45 0.43 9.14
N LEU A 323 28.36 -0.50 8.87
CA LEU A 323 28.19 -1.94 9.09
C LEU A 323 27.96 -2.23 10.58
N ALA A 324 28.81 -1.68 11.44
CA ALA A 324 28.64 -1.81 12.90
C ALA A 324 27.34 -1.17 13.40
N GLY A 325 26.95 -0.02 12.84
CA GLY A 325 25.70 0.67 13.15
C GLY A 325 24.46 -0.14 12.78
N TYR A 326 24.45 -0.72 11.58
CA TYR A 326 23.37 -1.59 11.11
C TYR A 326 23.27 -2.86 11.96
N ALA A 327 24.40 -3.54 12.20
CA ALA A 327 24.44 -4.72 13.07
C ALA A 327 23.97 -4.41 14.50
N ARG A 328 24.24 -3.20 15.01
CA ARG A 328 23.72 -2.75 16.31
C ARG A 328 22.21 -2.55 16.25
N TRP A 329 21.68 -1.90 15.22
CA TRP A 329 20.24 -1.69 15.04
C TRP A 329 19.48 -3.01 14.96
N THR A 330 20.00 -4.03 14.26
CA THR A 330 19.32 -5.32 14.20
C THR A 330 19.21 -5.97 15.56
N LYS A 331 20.26 -5.92 16.39
CA LYS A 331 20.28 -6.51 17.73
C LYS A 331 19.50 -5.72 18.78
N GLU A 332 19.44 -4.39 18.67
CA GLU A 332 18.84 -3.53 19.69
C GLU A 332 17.38 -3.18 19.38
N VAL A 333 17.01 -3.10 18.10
CA VAL A 333 15.70 -2.59 17.68
C VAL A 333 14.92 -3.63 16.88
N TRP A 334 15.55 -4.25 15.86
CA TRP A 334 14.78 -5.05 14.91
C TRP A 334 14.44 -6.44 15.42
N ILE A 335 15.42 -7.23 15.86
CA ILE A 335 15.22 -8.64 16.23
C ILE A 335 14.48 -8.82 17.57
N PRO A 336 14.79 -8.05 18.65
CA PRO A 336 14.20 -8.27 19.96
C PRO A 336 12.66 -8.35 19.94
N GLY A 337 12.12 -9.48 20.39
CA GLY A 337 10.69 -9.72 20.57
C GLY A 337 9.91 -10.05 19.31
N LYS A 338 10.42 -9.81 18.10
CA LYS A 338 9.63 -9.92 16.85
C LYS A 338 9.08 -11.31 16.59
N CYS A 339 9.91 -12.34 16.69
CA CYS A 339 9.43 -13.70 16.46
C CYS A 339 8.53 -14.20 17.60
N GLU A 340 8.69 -13.66 18.83
CA GLU A 340 7.81 -13.98 19.95
C GLU A 340 6.42 -13.35 19.80
N GLU A 341 6.34 -12.10 19.32
CA GLU A 341 5.09 -11.40 18.99
C GLU A 341 4.27 -12.15 17.92
N ARG A 342 4.96 -12.76 16.95
CA ARG A 342 4.33 -13.51 15.85
C ARG A 342 3.93 -14.92 16.25
N GLY A 343 4.70 -15.55 17.15
CA GLY A 343 4.57 -16.96 17.51
C GLY A 343 4.80 -17.92 16.32
N PRO A 344 5.14 -19.19 16.56
CA PRO A 344 5.24 -19.88 17.84
C PRO A 344 6.64 -19.77 18.51
N TRP A 345 7.55 -18.99 17.95
CA TRP A 345 8.93 -18.87 18.44
C TRP A 345 9.00 -18.27 19.85
N LYS A 346 10.02 -18.68 20.61
CA LYS A 346 10.25 -18.25 21.99
C LYS A 346 11.65 -17.70 22.16
N GLY A 347 11.76 -16.66 23.00
CA GLY A 347 13.00 -15.98 23.32
C GLY A 347 13.14 -14.64 22.60
N MET A 348 13.67 -13.66 23.33
CA MET A 348 13.80 -12.27 22.87
C MET A 348 14.54 -12.17 21.54
N ASN A 349 15.64 -12.91 21.37
CA ASN A 349 16.50 -12.80 20.18
C ASN A 349 16.29 -13.95 19.18
N ASN A 350 15.11 -14.59 19.21
CA ASN A 350 14.82 -15.68 18.28
C ASN A 350 14.65 -15.13 16.86
N THR A 351 15.25 -15.79 15.86
CA THR A 351 15.18 -15.38 14.44
C THR A 351 14.41 -16.36 13.56
N GLY A 352 13.77 -17.38 14.13
CA GLY A 352 13.11 -18.43 13.37
C GLY A 352 11.93 -17.97 12.52
N CYS A 353 11.33 -16.81 12.81
CA CYS A 353 10.30 -16.20 11.97
C CYS A 353 10.85 -15.57 10.67
N PHE A 354 12.17 -15.51 10.52
CA PHE A 354 12.86 -15.07 9.29
C PHE A 354 13.43 -16.25 8.48
N ASN A 355 13.23 -17.49 8.94
CA ASN A 355 13.68 -18.68 8.21
C ASN A 355 12.66 -19.08 7.15
N PHE A 356 12.80 -18.54 5.93
CA PHE A 356 11.97 -18.89 4.78
C PHE A 356 12.64 -19.90 3.86
N GLY A 357 13.91 -20.22 4.07
CA GLY A 357 14.72 -21.11 3.24
C GLY A 357 14.55 -22.59 3.59
N ASP A 358 14.23 -22.93 4.84
CA ASP A 358 13.94 -24.30 5.27
C ASP A 358 12.50 -24.72 4.92
N ALA A 359 12.34 -25.91 4.32
CA ALA A 359 11.03 -26.42 3.89
C ALA A 359 10.12 -26.80 5.08
N ASP A 360 10.70 -27.14 6.22
CA ASP A 360 10.05 -27.49 7.48
C ASP A 360 9.95 -26.31 8.45
N SER A 361 10.24 -25.09 7.99
CA SER A 361 10.11 -23.88 8.80
C SER A 361 8.69 -23.70 9.35
N LEU A 362 8.62 -23.33 10.64
CA LEU A 362 7.37 -23.04 11.33
C LEU A 362 6.63 -21.81 10.76
N VAL A 363 7.30 -20.98 9.94
CA VAL A 363 6.68 -19.89 9.18
C VAL A 363 5.52 -20.40 8.31
N TYR A 364 5.61 -21.63 7.81
CA TYR A 364 4.60 -22.22 6.94
C TYR A 364 3.50 -22.98 7.69
N ALA A 365 3.62 -23.14 9.01
CA ALA A 365 2.74 -23.99 9.81
C ALA A 365 1.40 -23.32 10.15
N ASN A 366 1.38 -22.01 10.38
CA ASN A 366 0.15 -21.29 10.70
C ASN A 366 -0.74 -21.20 9.45
N LYS A 367 -1.98 -21.67 9.53
CA LYS A 367 -3.02 -21.59 8.48
C LYS A 367 -4.31 -20.95 8.99
N THR A 368 -4.23 -20.16 10.05
CA THR A 368 -5.41 -19.54 10.67
C THR A 368 -5.71 -18.17 10.07
N LEU A 369 -6.94 -17.70 10.26
CA LEU A 369 -7.33 -16.31 9.92
C LEU A 369 -6.67 -15.27 10.82
N ALA A 370 -6.18 -15.68 11.99
CA ALA A 370 -5.57 -14.77 12.96
C ALA A 370 -4.16 -14.37 12.51
N SER A 371 -3.98 -13.09 12.21
CA SER A 371 -2.68 -12.45 11.99
C SER A 371 -2.66 -11.10 12.68
N SER A 372 -1.48 -10.70 13.17
CA SER A 372 -1.23 -9.41 13.80
C SER A 372 -1.01 -8.25 12.80
N GLY A 373 -0.93 -8.52 11.48
CA GLY A 373 -0.77 -7.47 10.46
C GLY A 373 -0.80 -7.95 9.00
N ILE A 374 -1.29 -7.10 8.09
CA ILE A 374 -1.57 -7.42 6.67
C ILE A 374 -0.36 -7.87 5.85
N ALA A 375 0.78 -7.18 5.94
CA ALA A 375 1.95 -7.44 5.10
C ALA A 375 2.55 -8.85 5.31
N GLU A 376 2.15 -9.51 6.40
CA GLU A 376 2.62 -10.81 6.84
C GLU A 376 1.48 -11.85 6.89
N THR A 377 0.29 -11.49 6.38
CA THR A 377 -0.84 -12.43 6.28
C THR A 377 -0.62 -13.44 5.15
N LEU A 378 -1.15 -14.66 5.36
CA LEU A 378 -1.28 -15.64 4.28
C LEU A 378 -2.14 -15.11 3.13
N GLN A 379 -3.13 -14.28 3.42
CA GLN A 379 -4.00 -13.62 2.46
C GLN A 379 -3.15 -12.78 1.49
N PHE A 380 -2.27 -11.92 2.02
CA PHE A 380 -1.38 -11.13 1.17
C PHE A 380 -0.42 -12.02 0.36
N GLN A 381 0.21 -13.02 0.99
CA GLN A 381 1.04 -13.99 0.28
C GLN A 381 0.26 -14.73 -0.82
N TRP A 382 -1.01 -15.03 -0.59
CA TRP A 382 -1.87 -15.64 -1.58
C TRP A 382 -2.11 -14.73 -2.76
N LEU A 383 -2.37 -13.43 -2.59
CA LEU A 383 -2.52 -12.51 -3.74
C LEU A 383 -1.23 -12.48 -4.58
N LEU A 384 -0.07 -12.38 -3.92
CA LEU A 384 1.21 -12.33 -4.63
C LEU A 384 1.52 -13.64 -5.39
N CYS A 385 1.13 -14.79 -4.84
CA CYS A 385 1.35 -16.11 -5.45
C CYS A 385 0.23 -16.59 -6.40
N ASN A 386 -1.03 -16.22 -6.14
CA ASN A 386 -2.22 -16.71 -6.86
C ASN A 386 -2.79 -15.72 -7.88
N GLU A 387 -2.74 -14.42 -7.56
CA GLU A 387 -3.12 -13.34 -8.47
C GLU A 387 -1.97 -12.82 -9.33
N PRO A 388 -0.95 -13.65 -9.52
CA PRO A 388 0.48 -13.30 -9.65
C PRO A 388 0.77 -11.79 -9.75
N GLU A 389 0.42 -11.02 -8.72
CA GLU A 389 0.82 -9.62 -8.64
C GLU A 389 2.34 -9.52 -8.45
N GLU A 390 2.89 -10.51 -7.74
CA GLU A 390 4.28 -10.70 -7.38
C GLU A 390 4.86 -9.54 -6.55
N TYR A 391 4.86 -8.28 -7.03
CA TYR A 391 5.26 -7.07 -6.28
C TYR A 391 6.45 -7.24 -5.34
N TRP A 392 7.39 -8.12 -5.69
CA TRP A 392 8.43 -8.51 -4.77
C TRP A 392 9.44 -7.38 -4.67
N GLN A 393 9.56 -6.80 -3.49
CA GLN A 393 10.44 -5.67 -3.20
C GLN A 393 11.88 -6.19 -3.13
N THR A 394 12.53 -6.22 -4.28
CA THR A 394 13.77 -6.95 -4.54
C THR A 394 14.98 -6.03 -4.59
N GLY A 395 16.18 -6.61 -4.52
CA GLY A 395 17.42 -5.87 -4.76
C GLY A 395 17.49 -5.31 -6.19
N SER A 396 18.19 -4.18 -6.36
CA SER A 396 18.42 -3.59 -7.69
C SER A 396 19.30 -4.51 -8.54
N PRO A 397 19.18 -4.51 -9.87
CA PRO A 397 20.04 -5.31 -10.74
C PRO A 397 21.52 -4.94 -10.57
N GLU A 398 22.42 -5.83 -10.99
CA GLU A 398 23.86 -5.59 -10.99
C GLU A 398 24.20 -4.29 -11.75
N GLY A 399 25.19 -3.55 -11.25
CA GLY A 399 25.58 -2.24 -11.79
C GLY A 399 24.66 -1.07 -11.40
N THR A 400 23.54 -1.33 -10.70
CA THR A 400 22.70 -0.30 -10.08
C THR A 400 22.90 -0.31 -8.57
N PRO A 401 23.18 0.83 -7.90
CA PRO A 401 23.25 0.89 -6.44
C PRO A 401 21.99 0.30 -5.81
N THR A 402 22.09 -0.33 -4.64
CA THR A 402 20.95 -1.04 -4.05
C THR A 402 20.85 -0.78 -2.55
N LEU A 403 19.62 -0.57 -2.05
CA LEU A 403 19.35 -0.48 -0.62
C LEU A 403 18.97 -1.84 0.00
N VAL A 404 18.74 -2.84 -0.84
CA VAL A 404 18.32 -4.20 -0.46
C VAL A 404 19.16 -5.20 -1.24
N SER A 405 19.47 -6.33 -0.60
CA SER A 405 20.33 -7.37 -1.18
C SER A 405 19.82 -7.93 -2.51
N ARG A 406 20.74 -8.24 -3.42
CA ARG A 406 20.44 -8.93 -4.69
C ARG A 406 20.14 -10.42 -4.50
N LEU A 407 20.49 -10.99 -3.35
CA LEU A 407 20.05 -12.33 -2.97
C LEU A 407 18.53 -12.36 -2.72
N VAL A 408 17.94 -11.23 -2.34
CA VAL A 408 16.49 -11.06 -2.21
C VAL A 408 15.91 -10.65 -3.57
N ASN A 409 15.68 -11.67 -4.40
CA ASN A 409 15.20 -11.53 -5.77
C ASN A 409 13.86 -12.26 -5.98
N ARG A 410 13.33 -12.23 -7.21
CA ARG A 410 12.07 -12.90 -7.55
C ARG A 410 12.06 -14.39 -7.19
N GLU A 411 13.14 -15.11 -7.46
CA GLU A 411 13.20 -16.56 -7.23
C GLU A 411 13.22 -16.87 -5.72
N TYR A 412 13.85 -16.00 -4.91
CA TYR A 412 13.75 -16.06 -3.45
C TYR A 412 12.30 -16.06 -2.98
N PHE A 413 11.45 -15.16 -3.48
CA PHE A 413 10.06 -15.11 -3.04
C PHE A 413 9.22 -16.23 -3.65
N ARG A 414 9.38 -16.53 -4.95
CA ARG A 414 8.62 -17.60 -5.63
C ARG A 414 8.83 -18.96 -4.98
N LYS A 415 10.02 -19.27 -4.47
CA LYS A 415 10.30 -20.54 -3.76
C LYS A 415 9.39 -20.71 -2.53
N THR A 416 8.95 -19.62 -1.92
CA THR A 416 8.07 -19.66 -0.73
C THR A 416 6.61 -19.95 -1.09
N CYS A 417 6.15 -19.63 -2.31
CA CYS A 417 4.75 -19.85 -2.71
C CYS A 417 4.34 -21.32 -2.59
N ALA A 418 5.18 -22.26 -3.03
CA ALA A 418 4.91 -23.69 -2.91
C ALA A 418 4.88 -24.19 -1.45
N ARG A 419 5.57 -23.49 -0.55
CA ARG A 419 5.66 -23.83 0.89
C ARG A 419 4.48 -23.27 1.67
N TYR A 420 4.05 -22.05 1.33
CA TYR A 420 2.81 -21.48 1.85
C TYR A 420 1.59 -22.23 1.33
N PHE A 421 1.57 -22.61 0.05
CA PHE A 421 0.40 -23.12 -0.64
C PHE A 421 0.71 -24.43 -1.39
N PRO A 422 1.00 -25.54 -0.66
CA PRO A 422 1.18 -26.84 -1.29
C PRO A 422 -0.10 -27.26 -2.04
N PRO A 423 0.00 -28.02 -3.15
CA PRO A 423 -1.18 -28.52 -3.86
C PRO A 423 -2.14 -29.26 -2.93
N SER A 424 -3.45 -29.01 -3.09
CA SER A 424 -4.45 -29.71 -2.30
C SER A 424 -4.61 -31.16 -2.77
N PRO A 425 -5.22 -32.05 -1.95
CA PRO A 425 -5.55 -33.40 -2.38
C PRO A 425 -6.47 -33.47 -3.61
N SER A 426 -7.22 -32.41 -3.90
CA SER A 426 -8.09 -32.32 -5.09
C SER A 426 -7.32 -31.92 -6.35
N GLY A 427 -6.04 -31.56 -6.22
CA GLY A 427 -5.20 -31.02 -7.30
C GLY A 427 -5.25 -29.49 -7.41
N GLU A 428 -5.96 -28.79 -6.52
CA GLU A 428 -5.99 -27.33 -6.50
C GLU A 428 -4.61 -26.74 -6.17
N THR A 429 -4.22 -25.67 -6.86
CA THR A 429 -2.93 -25.00 -6.68
C THR A 429 -3.01 -23.51 -6.95
N TYR A 430 -1.99 -22.76 -6.55
CA TYR A 430 -1.93 -21.31 -6.71
C TYR A 430 -1.62 -20.90 -8.16
N GLY A 431 -2.05 -19.70 -8.55
CA GLY A 431 -1.93 -19.13 -9.88
C GLY A 431 -0.56 -19.20 -10.56
N LEU A 432 0.55 -18.89 -9.88
CA LEU A 432 1.89 -19.03 -10.46
C LEU A 432 2.19 -20.49 -10.89
N ALA A 433 1.78 -21.48 -10.09
CA ALA A 433 1.91 -22.90 -10.46
C ALA A 433 0.98 -23.30 -11.61
N LYS A 434 -0.10 -22.54 -11.85
CA LYS A 434 -0.98 -22.65 -13.03
C LYS A 434 -0.47 -21.88 -14.26
N GLY A 435 0.70 -21.24 -14.17
CA GLY A 435 1.28 -20.47 -15.26
C GLY A 435 0.69 -19.08 -15.45
N LYS A 436 -0.08 -18.54 -14.48
CA LYS A 436 -0.44 -17.12 -14.50
C LYS A 436 0.83 -16.28 -14.33
N THR A 437 0.89 -15.11 -14.96
CA THR A 437 2.03 -14.18 -14.86
C THR A 437 1.59 -12.74 -14.61
N THR A 438 2.51 -11.87 -14.16
CA THR A 438 2.25 -10.43 -14.04
C THR A 438 1.78 -9.81 -15.37
N GLU A 439 2.27 -10.27 -16.53
CA GLU A 439 1.82 -9.80 -17.84
C GLU A 439 0.35 -10.15 -18.08
N SER A 440 -0.07 -11.37 -17.74
CA SER A 440 -1.48 -11.78 -17.86
C SER A 440 -2.38 -10.96 -16.92
N TRP A 441 -1.90 -10.66 -15.72
CA TRP A 441 -2.57 -9.79 -14.75
C TRP A 441 -2.75 -8.37 -15.29
N ASN A 442 -1.66 -7.78 -15.77
CA ASN A 442 -1.64 -6.43 -16.34
C ASN A 442 -2.52 -6.34 -17.59
N ALA A 443 -2.54 -7.36 -18.44
CA ALA A 443 -3.44 -7.39 -19.59
C ALA A 443 -4.91 -7.37 -19.13
N HIS A 444 -5.24 -8.18 -18.12
CA HIS A 444 -6.59 -8.27 -17.58
C HIS A 444 -7.02 -6.94 -16.94
N TYR A 445 -6.24 -6.39 -16.00
CA TYR A 445 -6.60 -5.20 -15.23
C TYR A 445 -6.16 -3.85 -15.81
N GLY A 446 -5.32 -3.87 -16.84
CA GLY A 446 -4.88 -2.70 -17.61
C GLY A 446 -3.45 -2.27 -17.32
N GLY A 447 -2.93 -2.51 -16.11
CA GLY A 447 -1.60 -2.07 -15.72
C GLY A 447 -1.38 -0.60 -16.03
N TRP A 448 -0.27 -0.28 -16.70
CA TRP A 448 0.06 1.06 -17.17
C TRP A 448 -0.67 1.55 -18.43
N SER A 449 -1.53 0.73 -19.04
CA SER A 449 -2.29 1.15 -20.24
C SER A 449 -3.07 2.44 -19.98
N ASP A 450 -3.39 3.21 -21.04
CA ASP A 450 -4.23 4.41 -20.89
C ASP A 450 -5.59 4.04 -20.25
N PRO A 451 -5.91 4.56 -19.06
CA PRO A 451 -7.14 4.22 -18.37
C PRO A 451 -8.37 4.99 -18.89
N SER A 452 -8.19 6.01 -19.74
CA SER A 452 -9.24 6.90 -20.22
C SER A 452 -10.48 6.21 -20.83
N PRO A 453 -10.36 5.05 -21.52
CA PRO A 453 -11.51 4.33 -22.04
C PRO A 453 -12.47 3.83 -20.95
N TYR A 454 -11.96 3.40 -19.80
CA TYR A 454 -12.74 2.68 -18.78
C TYR A 454 -12.83 3.38 -17.42
N VAL A 455 -11.83 4.17 -17.01
CA VAL A 455 -11.89 4.94 -15.76
C VAL A 455 -12.72 6.19 -15.96
N LYS A 456 -13.84 6.30 -15.23
CA LYS A 456 -14.74 7.45 -15.29
C LYS A 456 -14.88 8.11 -13.92
N ARG A 457 -15.01 9.45 -13.93
CA ARG A 457 -15.27 10.29 -12.74
C ARG A 457 -14.39 9.91 -11.55
N THR A 458 -13.09 9.81 -11.81
CA THR A 458 -12.12 9.34 -10.82
C THR A 458 -11.10 10.42 -10.50
N VAL A 459 -10.93 10.70 -9.21
CA VAL A 459 -9.77 11.39 -8.67
C VAL A 459 -8.67 10.37 -8.45
N LEU A 460 -7.49 10.61 -9.02
CA LEU A 460 -6.27 9.86 -8.78
C LEU A 460 -5.31 10.73 -8.00
N VAL A 461 -4.70 10.19 -6.95
CA VAL A 461 -3.67 10.90 -6.20
C VAL A 461 -2.47 9.99 -5.97
N ASP A 462 -1.29 10.41 -6.39
CA ASP A 462 -0.04 9.71 -6.13
C ASP A 462 0.90 10.59 -5.29
N GLY A 463 1.67 9.98 -4.40
CA GLY A 463 2.73 10.67 -3.65
C GLY A 463 4.03 10.77 -4.46
N LEU A 464 4.72 11.91 -4.44
CA LEU A 464 6.04 12.06 -5.06
C LEU A 464 7.09 11.13 -4.44
N TYR A 465 6.95 10.78 -3.17
CA TYR A 465 7.86 9.90 -2.43
C TYR A 465 7.22 8.57 -2.05
N ASP A 466 6.12 8.20 -2.71
CA ASP A 466 5.47 6.92 -2.50
C ASP A 466 6.26 5.78 -3.16
N PRO A 467 6.63 4.70 -2.44
CA PRO A 467 7.23 3.50 -3.03
C PRO A 467 6.43 2.89 -4.16
N TRP A 468 5.10 2.98 -4.10
CA TRP A 468 4.19 2.36 -5.05
C TRP A 468 3.99 3.21 -6.31
N ARG A 469 4.48 4.46 -6.30
CA ARG A 469 4.41 5.37 -7.46
C ARG A 469 5.02 4.75 -8.71
N ALA A 470 6.11 3.99 -8.58
CA ALA A 470 6.77 3.38 -9.72
C ALA A 470 5.85 2.36 -10.42
N ALA A 471 4.92 1.70 -9.73
CA ALA A 471 3.87 0.85 -10.30
C ALA A 471 2.54 1.61 -10.59
N GLY A 472 2.48 2.90 -10.30
CA GLY A 472 1.33 3.79 -10.46
C GLY A 472 1.24 4.50 -11.81
N PHE A 473 0.20 5.33 -11.96
CA PHE A 473 0.05 6.21 -13.13
C PHE A 473 0.95 7.45 -13.08
N ALA A 474 1.52 7.77 -11.92
CA ALA A 474 2.60 8.74 -11.78
C ALA A 474 4.02 8.18 -11.97
N SER A 475 4.15 6.94 -12.46
CA SER A 475 5.46 6.37 -12.77
C SER A 475 6.15 7.10 -13.92
N SER A 476 7.44 7.42 -13.76
CA SER A 476 8.28 7.89 -14.86
C SER A 476 8.61 6.79 -15.87
N GLN A 477 8.37 5.53 -15.52
CA GLN A 477 8.65 4.36 -16.36
C GLN A 477 7.46 3.93 -17.20
N ARG A 478 6.27 4.44 -16.87
CA ARG A 478 5.05 4.16 -17.59
C ARG A 478 5.20 4.55 -19.06
N PRO A 479 4.85 3.68 -20.02
CA PRO A 479 4.72 4.08 -21.43
C PRO A 479 3.75 5.26 -21.57
N GLY A 480 4.20 6.32 -22.24
CA GLY A 480 3.44 7.58 -22.34
C GLY A 480 3.61 8.53 -21.15
N GLY A 481 4.47 8.19 -20.18
CA GLY A 481 4.82 9.02 -19.03
C GLY A 481 3.72 9.11 -17.97
N VAL A 482 3.89 10.10 -17.07
CA VAL A 482 2.91 10.42 -16.02
C VAL A 482 1.56 10.74 -16.64
N LEU A 483 0.51 10.09 -16.16
CA LEU A 483 -0.85 10.31 -16.65
C LEU A 483 -1.29 11.77 -16.41
N GLY A 484 -1.84 12.41 -17.43
CA GLY A 484 -2.38 13.77 -17.32
C GLY A 484 -3.82 13.80 -16.81
N ASN A 485 -4.35 15.02 -16.66
CA ASN A 485 -5.78 15.22 -16.46
C ASN A 485 -6.58 14.95 -17.74
N SER A 486 -7.82 14.51 -17.58
CA SER A 486 -8.80 14.38 -18.67
C SER A 486 -10.18 14.88 -18.21
N THR A 487 -11.19 14.75 -19.08
CA THR A 487 -12.59 15.04 -18.72
C THR A 487 -13.15 14.08 -17.66
N HIS A 488 -12.54 12.91 -17.51
CA HIS A 488 -13.03 11.83 -16.65
C HIS A 488 -12.08 11.52 -15.49
N ILE A 489 -10.84 12.00 -15.57
CA ILE A 489 -9.78 11.72 -14.60
C ILE A 489 -9.18 13.04 -14.13
N ARG A 490 -9.18 13.22 -12.82
CA ARG A 490 -8.42 14.30 -12.18
C ARG A 490 -7.25 13.68 -11.44
N HIS A 491 -6.04 13.83 -11.97
CA HIS A 491 -4.83 13.26 -11.40
C HIS A 491 -3.99 14.33 -10.70
N PHE A 492 -3.60 14.04 -9.46
CA PHE A 492 -2.74 14.88 -8.65
C PHE A 492 -1.46 14.12 -8.27
N LEU A 493 -0.31 14.77 -8.42
CA LEU A 493 0.95 14.32 -7.84
C LEU A 493 1.25 15.20 -6.62
N ASN A 494 1.21 14.59 -5.44
CA ASN A 494 1.42 15.26 -4.17
C ASN A 494 2.94 15.45 -3.91
N PRO A 495 3.47 16.69 -3.93
CA PRO A 495 4.91 16.93 -3.82
C PRO A 495 5.49 16.60 -2.45
N LEU A 496 4.64 16.47 -1.42
CA LEU A 496 5.01 16.06 -0.06
C LEU A 496 4.47 14.67 0.29
N GLY A 497 3.75 14.04 -0.64
CA GLY A 497 3.07 12.77 -0.41
C GLY A 497 4.04 11.61 -0.43
N ASN A 498 3.96 10.77 0.57
CA ASN A 498 4.35 9.36 0.52
C ASN A 498 3.04 8.53 0.35
N HIS A 499 3.06 7.25 0.70
CA HIS A 499 1.94 6.34 0.57
C HIS A 499 0.67 6.84 1.30
N CYS A 500 -0.45 6.92 0.57
CA CYS A 500 -1.77 7.28 1.09
C CYS A 500 -1.89 8.63 1.78
N THR A 501 -0.94 9.55 1.61
CA THR A 501 -0.87 10.76 2.45
C THR A 501 -2.12 11.63 2.33
N ASP A 502 -2.72 11.73 1.14
CA ASP A 502 -3.97 12.45 0.88
C ASP A 502 -5.20 11.81 1.51
N THR A 503 -5.12 10.54 1.90
CA THR A 503 -6.25 9.81 2.50
C THR A 503 -6.59 10.34 3.89
N PHE A 504 -5.61 10.89 4.63
CA PHE A 504 -5.82 11.29 6.03
C PHE A 504 -6.03 12.79 6.18
N ARG A 505 -7.09 13.20 6.88
CA ARG A 505 -7.42 14.63 7.08
C ARG A 505 -6.33 15.39 7.84
N ASN A 506 -5.74 14.77 8.85
CA ASN A 506 -4.65 15.38 9.63
C ASN A 506 -3.43 15.72 8.75
N ALA A 507 -3.18 15.00 7.66
CA ALA A 507 -2.12 15.36 6.71
C ALA A 507 -2.37 16.75 6.10
N GLY A 508 -3.62 17.09 5.73
CA GLY A 508 -3.98 18.43 5.28
C GLY A 508 -3.89 19.51 6.36
N THR A 509 -3.90 19.13 7.65
CA THR A 509 -3.65 20.10 8.73
C THR A 509 -2.17 20.40 8.94
N ILE A 510 -1.30 19.47 8.54
CA ILE A 510 0.16 19.59 8.66
C ILE A 510 0.75 20.25 7.41
N TRP A 511 0.27 19.85 6.22
CA TRP A 511 0.83 20.25 4.93
C TRP A 511 -0.22 20.95 4.06
N PRO A 512 -0.08 22.27 3.80
CA PRO A 512 -1.02 23.03 2.96
C PRO A 512 -1.19 22.47 1.54
N GLU A 513 -0.14 21.88 0.96
CA GLU A 513 -0.16 21.26 -0.37
C GLU A 513 -1.06 20.02 -0.39
N VAL A 514 -1.02 19.22 0.68
CA VAL A 514 -1.90 18.05 0.84
C VAL A 514 -3.35 18.52 0.96
N LYS A 515 -3.61 19.56 1.77
CA LYS A 515 -4.95 20.16 1.88
C LYS A 515 -5.47 20.65 0.55
N ALA A 516 -4.65 21.34 -0.24
CA ALA A 516 -5.04 21.85 -1.55
C ALA A 516 -5.46 20.71 -2.51
N ILE A 517 -4.76 19.58 -2.49
CA ILE A 517 -5.12 18.39 -3.28
C ILE A 517 -6.42 17.76 -2.76
N GLN A 518 -6.57 17.60 -1.44
CA GLN A 518 -7.78 17.08 -0.81
C GLN A 518 -9.01 17.90 -1.22
N GLU A 519 -8.97 19.22 -1.02
CA GLU A 519 -10.08 20.12 -1.37
C GLU A 519 -10.38 20.10 -2.87
N ALA A 520 -9.35 20.19 -3.73
CA ALA A 520 -9.56 20.20 -5.18
C ALA A 520 -10.14 18.87 -5.71
N GLY A 521 -9.75 17.74 -5.12
CA GLY A 521 -10.33 16.44 -5.44
C GLY A 521 -11.78 16.32 -4.95
N ILE A 522 -12.06 16.74 -3.70
CA ILE A 522 -13.40 16.70 -3.11
C ILE A 522 -14.36 17.58 -3.93
N ASP A 523 -13.95 18.79 -4.30
CA ASP A 523 -14.72 19.69 -5.14
C ASP A 523 -15.05 19.06 -6.50
N GLN A 524 -14.15 18.22 -7.04
CA GLN A 524 -14.39 17.51 -8.30
C GLN A 524 -15.38 16.34 -8.11
N ILE A 525 -15.28 15.59 -7.01
CA ILE A 525 -16.25 14.56 -6.66
C ILE A 525 -17.64 15.17 -6.46
N GLU A 526 -17.75 16.30 -5.75
CA GLU A 526 -19.01 17.02 -5.52
C GLU A 526 -19.69 17.39 -6.85
N LYS A 527 -18.92 17.94 -7.80
CA LYS A 527 -19.43 18.24 -9.15
C LYS A 527 -19.96 17.00 -9.86
N TRP A 528 -19.20 15.90 -9.85
CA TRP A 528 -19.65 14.66 -10.47
C TRP A 528 -20.90 14.12 -9.78
N VAL A 529 -20.96 14.08 -8.45
CA VAL A 529 -22.15 13.64 -7.70
C VAL A 529 -23.38 14.47 -8.05
N ALA A 530 -23.25 15.79 -8.27
CA ALA A 530 -24.34 16.65 -8.70
C ALA A 530 -24.86 16.33 -10.12
N GLU A 531 -24.06 15.67 -10.97
CA GLU A 531 -24.47 15.18 -12.30
C GLU A 531 -25.28 13.87 -12.25
N PHE A 532 -25.46 13.26 -11.07
CA PHE A 532 -26.16 11.98 -10.96
C PHE A 532 -27.63 12.10 -11.46
N PRO A 533 -28.06 11.24 -12.41
CA PRO A 533 -29.41 11.32 -12.98
C PRO A 533 -30.49 11.07 -11.92
N LYS A 534 -31.53 11.91 -11.91
CA LYS A 534 -32.67 11.76 -10.97
C LYS A 534 -33.52 10.51 -11.24
N ASN A 535 -33.43 9.93 -12.45
CA ASN A 535 -34.10 8.69 -12.85
C ASN A 535 -33.11 7.85 -13.68
N ARG A 536 -32.53 6.82 -13.07
CA ARG A 536 -31.59 5.89 -13.69
C ARG A 536 -32.25 4.53 -13.93
#